data_AF-Q9REM1-F1
#
_entry.id   AF-Q9REM1-F1
#
_cell.length_a   1.000
_cell.length_b   1.000
_cell.length_c   1.000
_cell.angle_alpha   90.00
_cell.angle_beta   90.00
_cell.angle_gamma   90.00
#
_symmetry.space_group_name_H-M   'P 1'
#
loop_
_entity.id
_entity.type
_entity.pdbx_description
1 polymer ?
#
loop_
_entity_poly.entity_id
_entity_poly.type
_entity_poly.pdbx_seq_one_letter_code
_entity_poly.pdbx_strand_id
1 'polypeptide(L)'
;MSGALTLRLGPEGPRLLRGPDLPVAALMIGQSPQAAADLLPRLFNLCPMAQATAVRLALDLPLPDPAELAAEIAREHRQKLTLLWPRLLDLPAADPGPLPAPADLTGWVARQPLFSALARLFPPGTAVADLPAVTVETMFAAMPCDNSPAARRQDHLTLAAAARLWGRGPLWRALGRLADLAPPPPPVRLACGRPSCRPTRGSYAVRARVEEDRVKTFARRTPTDHLVAPGGVLERSLATLPADRGRLVPILLALLDPCVPVTVEEAAHA
;
A
#
# COMPACT_ATOMS: atom_id res chain seq x y z
N MET A 1 -0.06 -9.73 10.50
CA MET A 1 0.93 -8.77 9.99
C MET A 1 2.23 -9.09 10.65
N SER A 2 3.19 -9.52 9.84
CA SER A 2 4.55 -9.81 10.26
C SER A 2 5.24 -8.55 10.77
N GLY A 3 6.09 -8.67 11.80
CA GLY A 3 6.86 -7.54 12.34
C GLY A 3 8.01 -7.08 11.44
N ALA A 4 8.49 -7.95 10.54
CA ALA A 4 9.58 -7.68 9.60
C ALA A 4 9.53 -8.66 8.43
N LEU A 5 10.10 -8.26 7.29
CA LEU A 5 10.24 -9.12 6.12
C LEU A 5 11.72 -9.27 5.76
N THR A 6 12.10 -10.45 5.30
CA THR A 6 13.42 -10.70 4.71
C THR A 6 13.22 -11.14 3.26
N LEU A 7 13.82 -10.43 2.32
CA LEU A 7 13.87 -10.79 0.92
C LEU A 7 15.25 -11.39 0.61
N ARG A 8 15.29 -12.69 0.35
CA ARG A 8 16.50 -13.39 -0.09
C ARG A 8 16.58 -13.42 -1.59
N LEU A 9 17.67 -12.92 -2.15
CA LEU A 9 17.98 -12.98 -3.57
C LEU A 9 18.97 -14.12 -3.81
N GLY A 10 18.61 -15.08 -4.66
CA GLY A 10 19.44 -16.24 -4.97
C GLY A 10 19.17 -16.82 -6.36
N PRO A 11 19.90 -17.89 -6.76
CA PRO A 11 19.81 -18.47 -8.11
C PRO A 11 18.42 -19.05 -8.42
N GLU A 12 17.73 -19.58 -7.41
CA GLU A 12 16.34 -20.06 -7.49
C GLU A 12 15.29 -18.92 -7.56
N GLY A 13 15.75 -17.67 -7.63
CA GLY A 13 14.91 -16.49 -7.62
C GLY A 13 14.66 -15.90 -6.22
N PRO A 14 13.93 -14.77 -6.16
CA PRO A 14 13.65 -14.06 -4.92
C PRO A 14 12.72 -14.87 -4.02
N ARG A 15 13.08 -15.01 -2.74
CA ARG A 15 12.23 -15.65 -1.72
C ARG A 15 11.89 -14.66 -0.62
N LEU A 16 10.60 -14.51 -0.34
CA LEU A 16 10.10 -13.68 0.74
C LEU A 16 9.92 -14.51 2.01
N LEU A 17 10.66 -14.17 3.05
CA LEU A 17 10.52 -14.74 4.38
C LEU A 17 9.79 -13.74 5.27
N ARG A 18 8.82 -14.23 6.03
CA ARG A 18 8.04 -13.44 6.99
C ARG A 18 8.55 -13.71 8.39
N GLY A 19 8.85 -12.66 9.14
CA GLY A 19 9.04 -12.74 10.58
C GLY A 19 7.75 -13.10 11.32
N PRO A 20 7.81 -13.29 12.64
CA PRO A 20 6.63 -13.59 13.45
C PRO A 20 5.57 -12.47 13.34
N ASP A 21 4.29 -12.86 13.44
CA ASP A 21 3.19 -11.91 13.49
C ASP A 21 3.23 -11.10 14.78
N LEU A 22 2.96 -9.80 14.67
CA LEU A 22 2.80 -8.94 15.85
C LEU A 22 1.48 -9.27 16.57
N PRO A 23 1.46 -9.42 17.91
CA PRO A 23 0.29 -9.87 18.67
C PRO A 23 -0.77 -8.77 18.88
N VAL A 24 -1.05 -7.97 17.84
CA VAL A 24 -1.93 -6.79 17.91
C VAL A 24 -3.33 -7.16 18.39
N ALA A 25 -3.90 -8.26 17.91
CA ALA A 25 -5.24 -8.70 18.35
C ALA A 25 -5.28 -9.01 19.85
N ALA A 26 -4.23 -9.66 20.39
CA ALA A 26 -4.14 -9.96 21.81
C ALA A 26 -4.07 -8.69 22.67
N LEU A 27 -3.44 -7.63 22.17
CA LEU A 27 -3.41 -6.33 22.86
C LEU A 27 -4.77 -5.63 22.89
N MET A 28 -5.65 -5.92 21.92
CA MET A 28 -6.99 -5.32 21.85
C MET A 28 -8.02 -6.09 22.68
N ILE A 29 -7.89 -7.42 22.77
CA ILE A 29 -8.84 -8.26 23.50
C ILE A 29 -8.84 -7.86 24.99
N GLY A 30 -10.05 -7.71 25.55
CA GLY A 30 -10.27 -7.30 26.93
C GLY A 30 -10.24 -5.80 27.18
N GLN A 31 -9.75 -5.00 26.23
CA GLN A 31 -9.81 -3.53 26.30
C GLN A 31 -11.26 -3.04 26.16
N SER A 32 -11.54 -1.85 26.71
CA SER A 32 -12.76 -1.12 26.34
C SER A 32 -12.69 -0.66 24.88
N PRO A 33 -13.83 -0.39 24.21
CA PRO A 33 -13.83 0.15 22.86
C PRO A 33 -12.97 1.41 22.71
N GLN A 34 -13.07 2.33 23.68
CA GLN A 34 -12.30 3.58 23.68
C GLN A 34 -10.79 3.32 23.79
N ALA A 35 -10.37 2.45 24.73
CA ALA A 35 -8.96 2.11 24.91
C ALA A 35 -8.36 1.43 23.66
N ALA A 36 -9.10 0.51 23.03
CA ALA A 36 -8.67 -0.13 21.79
C ALA A 36 -8.52 0.89 20.65
N ALA A 37 -9.45 1.86 20.55
CA ALA A 37 -9.41 2.89 19.53
C ALA A 37 -8.24 3.86 19.68
N ASP A 38 -7.83 4.14 20.93
CA ASP A 38 -6.71 5.05 21.21
C ASP A 38 -5.36 4.34 21.16
N LEU A 39 -5.32 3.02 21.38
CA LEU A 39 -4.10 2.21 21.35
C LEU A 39 -3.63 1.90 19.93
N LEU A 40 -4.53 1.45 19.03
CA LEU A 40 -4.13 0.96 17.71
C LEU A 40 -3.28 1.97 16.91
N PRO A 41 -3.66 3.26 16.80
CA PRO A 41 -2.87 4.25 16.05
C PRO A 41 -1.47 4.49 16.62
N ARG A 42 -1.25 4.20 17.91
CA ARG A 42 0.04 4.37 18.60
C ARG A 42 0.98 3.20 18.41
N LEU A 43 0.44 2.02 18.08
CA LEU A 43 1.25 0.83 17.79
C LEU A 43 1.96 0.96 16.43
N PHE A 44 1.35 1.68 15.48
CA PHE A 44 1.92 1.91 14.14
C PHE A 44 1.75 3.37 13.70
N ASN A 45 2.79 4.17 13.90
CA ASN A 45 2.72 5.62 13.65
C ASN A 45 2.86 6.04 12.18
N LEU A 46 2.88 5.08 11.23
CA LEU A 46 2.97 5.40 9.79
C LEU A 46 1.67 5.98 9.23
N CYS A 47 0.51 5.49 9.69
CA CYS A 47 -0.81 5.93 9.24
C CYS A 47 -1.80 5.98 10.42
N PRO A 48 -1.59 6.89 11.39
CA PRO A 48 -2.41 6.94 12.60
C PRO A 48 -3.86 7.32 12.31
N MET A 49 -4.16 8.27 11.41
CA MET A 49 -5.55 8.69 11.14
C MET A 49 -6.34 7.57 10.47
N ALA A 50 -5.73 6.97 9.46
CA ALA A 50 -6.20 5.74 8.82
C ALA A 50 -6.64 4.64 9.80
N GLN A 51 -5.77 4.33 10.76
CA GLN A 51 -6.02 3.30 11.76
C GLN A 51 -7.11 3.73 12.75
N ALA A 52 -7.08 4.98 13.20
CA ALA A 52 -8.07 5.56 14.11
C ALA A 52 -9.47 5.51 13.49
N THR A 53 -9.62 5.96 12.24
CA THR A 53 -10.88 5.87 11.51
C THR A 53 -11.36 4.42 11.40
N ALA A 54 -10.47 3.47 11.08
CA ALA A 54 -10.84 2.07 10.90
C ALA A 54 -11.33 1.41 12.19
N VAL A 55 -10.62 1.60 13.30
CA VAL A 55 -10.97 1.01 14.58
C VAL A 55 -12.19 1.66 15.21
N ARG A 56 -12.33 2.99 15.11
CA ARG A 56 -13.50 3.73 15.60
C ARG A 56 -14.75 3.35 14.82
N LEU A 57 -14.63 3.19 13.50
CA LEU A 57 -15.72 2.66 12.69
C LEU A 57 -16.11 1.24 13.14
N ALA A 58 -15.15 0.33 13.32
CA ALA A 58 -15.43 -1.04 13.73
C ALA A 58 -16.06 -1.16 15.13
N LEU A 59 -15.78 -0.21 16.02
CA LEU A 59 -16.25 -0.18 17.41
C LEU A 59 -17.46 0.72 17.65
N ASP A 60 -18.00 1.32 16.58
CA ASP A 60 -19.12 2.26 16.67
C ASP A 60 -18.87 3.50 17.52
N LEU A 61 -17.67 4.05 17.36
CA LEU A 61 -17.23 5.28 18.02
C LEU A 61 -17.24 6.47 17.05
N PRO A 62 -17.27 7.71 17.57
CA PRO A 62 -17.13 8.92 16.77
C PRO A 62 -15.87 8.87 15.89
N LEU A 63 -16.07 9.14 14.60
CA LEU A 63 -14.99 9.14 13.61
C LEU A 63 -14.17 10.43 13.69
N PRO A 64 -12.87 10.39 13.38
CA PRO A 64 -12.07 11.59 13.12
C PRO A 64 -12.61 12.37 11.92
N ASP A 65 -12.21 13.65 11.80
CA ASP A 65 -12.56 14.47 10.66
C ASP A 65 -12.04 13.85 9.34
N PRO A 66 -12.92 13.61 8.34
CA PRO A 66 -12.50 13.14 7.02
C PRO A 66 -11.41 14.00 6.36
N ALA A 67 -11.37 15.30 6.65
CA ALA A 67 -10.35 16.22 6.14
C ALA A 67 -8.95 15.90 6.70
N GLU A 68 -8.84 15.47 7.96
CA GLU A 68 -7.56 15.05 8.56
C GLU A 68 -7.01 13.80 7.89
N LEU A 69 -7.89 12.82 7.61
CA LEU A 69 -7.51 11.63 6.85
C LEU A 69 -7.03 12.02 5.45
N ALA A 70 -7.79 12.85 4.72
CA ALA A 70 -7.41 13.34 3.39
C ALA A 70 -6.05 14.07 3.40
N ALA A 71 -5.81 14.90 4.42
CA ALA A 71 -4.55 15.61 4.62
C ALA A 71 -3.38 14.65 4.91
N GLU A 72 -3.58 13.62 5.74
CA GLU A 72 -2.59 12.56 5.98
C GLU A 72 -2.22 11.85 4.67
N ILE A 73 -3.22 11.46 3.85
CA ILE A 73 -3.01 10.84 2.53
C ILE A 73 -2.17 11.74 1.63
N ALA A 74 -2.61 12.98 1.46
CA ALA A 74 -1.97 13.90 0.54
C ALA A 74 -0.55 14.25 0.99
N ARG A 75 -0.30 14.39 2.29
CA ARG A 75 1.03 14.63 2.86
C ARG A 75 1.97 13.45 2.57
N GLU A 76 1.54 12.22 2.83
CA GLU A 76 2.35 11.02 2.60
C GLU A 76 2.70 10.85 1.11
N HIS A 77 1.72 11.02 0.21
CA HIS A 77 1.95 10.89 -1.23
C HIS A 77 2.85 11.98 -1.78
N ARG A 78 2.63 13.25 -1.38
CA ARG A 78 3.50 14.35 -1.79
C ARG A 78 4.93 14.10 -1.32
N GLN A 79 5.14 13.71 -0.07
CA GLN A 79 6.48 13.42 0.45
C GLN A 79 7.20 12.34 -0.38
N LYS A 80 6.50 11.29 -0.82
CA LYS A 80 7.09 10.27 -1.69
C LYS A 80 7.41 10.79 -3.09
N LEU A 81 6.44 11.44 -3.72
CA LEU A 81 6.52 11.90 -5.11
C LEU A 81 7.54 13.02 -5.28
N THR A 82 7.65 13.94 -4.32
CA THR A 82 8.47 15.16 -4.47
C THR A 82 9.84 15.05 -3.81
N LEU A 83 10.02 14.16 -2.81
CA LEU A 83 11.24 14.11 -2.01
C LEU A 83 11.86 12.72 -1.93
N LEU A 84 11.14 11.73 -1.40
CA LEU A 84 11.75 10.44 -1.05
C LEU A 84 12.15 9.62 -2.28
N TRP A 85 11.27 9.51 -3.28
CA TRP A 85 11.59 8.77 -4.50
C TRP A 85 12.58 9.49 -5.40
N PRO A 86 12.50 10.83 -5.59
CA PRO A 86 13.56 11.55 -6.29
C PRO A 86 14.93 11.34 -5.64
N ARG A 87 15.05 11.49 -4.31
CA ARG A 87 16.31 11.23 -3.59
C ARG A 87 16.82 9.80 -3.75
N LEU A 88 15.93 8.81 -3.73
CA LEU A 88 16.29 7.41 -3.95
C LEU A 88 16.89 7.14 -5.33
N LEU A 89 16.56 7.98 -6.32
CA LEU A 89 17.00 7.87 -7.70
C LEU A 89 18.06 8.94 -8.08
N ASP A 90 18.62 9.64 -7.09
CA ASP A 90 19.56 10.75 -7.29
C ASP A 90 19.02 11.86 -8.20
N LEU A 91 17.71 12.11 -8.13
CA LEU A 91 17.02 13.16 -8.87
C LEU A 91 16.72 14.38 -7.99
N PRO A 92 16.63 15.59 -8.59
CA PRO A 92 16.19 16.77 -7.86
C PRO A 92 14.74 16.61 -7.38
N ALA A 93 14.45 17.21 -6.22
CA ALA A 93 13.09 17.33 -5.73
C ALA A 93 12.27 18.22 -6.68
N ALA A 94 11.11 17.74 -7.10
CA ALA A 94 10.20 18.45 -7.99
C ALA A 94 8.76 18.06 -7.71
N ASP A 95 7.84 19.02 -7.81
CA ASP A 95 6.41 18.72 -7.86
C ASP A 95 6.04 18.28 -9.28
N PRO A 96 5.54 17.05 -9.48
CA PRO A 96 5.12 16.60 -10.81
C PRO A 96 3.87 17.34 -11.34
N GLY A 97 3.18 18.10 -10.49
CA GLY A 97 1.91 18.74 -10.85
C GLY A 97 0.77 17.72 -10.99
N PRO A 98 -0.36 18.11 -11.60
CA PRO A 98 -1.50 17.20 -11.76
C PRO A 98 -1.23 16.09 -12.79
N LEU A 99 -2.03 15.02 -12.73
CA LEU A 99 -2.03 14.00 -13.77
C LEU A 99 -2.43 14.61 -15.13
N PRO A 100 -1.76 14.22 -16.24
CA PRO A 100 -2.11 14.66 -17.57
C PRO A 100 -3.39 13.96 -18.07
N ALA A 101 -3.98 14.50 -19.13
CA ALA A 101 -4.98 13.78 -19.91
C ALA A 101 -4.37 12.50 -20.53
N PRO A 102 -5.16 11.45 -20.79
CA PRO A 102 -4.66 10.19 -21.35
C PRO A 102 -3.86 10.36 -22.65
N ALA A 103 -4.27 11.29 -23.52
CA ALA A 103 -3.61 11.56 -24.79
C ALA A 103 -2.19 12.14 -24.64
N ASP A 104 -1.94 12.89 -23.56
CA ASP A 104 -0.66 13.57 -23.31
C ASP A 104 0.28 12.73 -22.43
N LEU A 105 -0.18 11.58 -21.94
CA LEU A 105 0.49 10.80 -20.89
C LEU A 105 1.93 10.46 -21.23
N THR A 106 2.20 9.94 -22.43
CA THR A 106 3.55 9.53 -22.84
C THR A 106 4.50 10.74 -22.88
N GLY A 107 4.06 11.86 -23.47
CA GLY A 107 4.85 13.08 -23.53
C GLY A 107 5.08 13.70 -22.16
N TRP A 108 4.08 13.64 -21.28
CA TRP A 108 4.21 14.09 -19.89
C TRP A 108 5.21 13.22 -19.11
N VAL A 109 5.10 11.88 -19.17
CA VAL A 109 6.02 10.95 -18.50
C VAL A 109 7.46 11.22 -18.93
N ALA A 110 7.70 11.45 -20.23
CA ALA A 110 9.04 11.70 -20.76
C ALA A 110 9.68 13.00 -20.21
N ARG A 111 8.87 14.03 -19.92
CA ARG A 111 9.36 15.33 -19.40
C ARG A 111 9.48 15.38 -17.88
N GLN A 112 8.81 14.49 -17.16
CA GLN A 112 8.83 14.46 -15.70
C GLN A 112 10.02 13.63 -15.19
N PRO A 113 11.00 14.20 -14.46
CA PRO A 113 12.25 13.50 -14.13
C PRO A 113 12.04 12.16 -13.41
N LEU A 114 11.21 12.15 -12.37
CA LEU A 114 10.88 10.94 -11.63
C LEU A 114 10.22 9.87 -12.52
N PHE A 115 9.18 10.25 -13.26
CA PHE A 115 8.40 9.29 -14.05
C PHE A 115 9.18 8.76 -15.25
N SER A 116 9.98 9.63 -15.89
CA SER A 116 10.92 9.23 -16.95
C SER A 116 11.96 8.24 -16.43
N ALA A 117 12.55 8.50 -15.25
CA ALA A 117 13.48 7.55 -14.62
C ALA A 117 12.82 6.20 -14.32
N LEU A 118 11.61 6.21 -13.74
CA LEU A 118 10.86 4.99 -13.47
C LEU A 118 10.52 4.20 -14.75
N ALA A 119 10.14 4.89 -15.83
CA ALA A 119 9.85 4.25 -17.11
C ALA A 119 11.09 3.60 -17.75
N ARG A 120 12.29 4.16 -17.53
CA ARG A 120 13.55 3.55 -17.99
C ARG A 120 13.98 2.36 -17.14
N LEU A 121 13.87 2.49 -15.81
CA LEU A 121 14.26 1.44 -14.86
C LEU A 121 13.31 0.24 -14.91
N PHE A 122 12.04 0.48 -15.18
CA PHE A 122 10.99 -0.53 -15.28
C PHE A 122 10.28 -0.40 -16.63
N PRO A 123 10.89 -0.92 -17.73
CA PRO A 123 10.24 -0.91 -19.03
C PRO A 123 8.94 -1.72 -19.03
N PRO A 124 8.05 -1.55 -20.02
CA PRO A 124 6.75 -2.22 -20.06
C PRO A 124 6.82 -3.72 -19.75
N GLY A 125 5.92 -4.19 -18.87
CA GLY A 125 5.89 -5.59 -18.43
C GLY A 125 6.81 -5.93 -17.26
N THR A 126 7.71 -5.03 -16.85
CA THR A 126 8.62 -5.24 -15.73
C THR A 126 7.96 -4.95 -14.39
N ALA A 127 8.17 -5.82 -13.41
CA ALA A 127 7.62 -5.71 -12.06
C ALA A 127 6.09 -5.53 -12.03
N VAL A 128 5.39 -6.07 -13.04
CA VAL A 128 3.94 -5.98 -13.16
C VAL A 128 3.27 -7.02 -12.27
N ALA A 129 2.20 -6.60 -11.61
CA ALA A 129 1.29 -7.48 -10.92
C ALA A 129 -0.13 -7.09 -11.32
N ASP A 130 -0.73 -7.88 -12.22
CA ASP A 130 -2.12 -7.71 -12.61
C ASP A 130 -3.00 -8.57 -11.68
N LEU A 131 -3.52 -7.93 -10.64
CA LEU A 131 -4.40 -8.52 -9.64
C LEU A 131 -5.67 -7.68 -9.53
N PRO A 132 -6.82 -8.29 -9.20
CA PRO A 132 -8.03 -7.54 -8.95
C PRO A 132 -7.82 -6.57 -7.78
N ALA A 133 -8.37 -5.37 -7.88
CA ALA A 133 -8.36 -4.43 -6.77
C ALA A 133 -9.12 -5.02 -5.58
N VAL A 134 -8.66 -4.71 -4.37
CA VAL A 134 -9.41 -5.10 -3.17
C VAL A 134 -10.78 -4.43 -3.13
N THR A 135 -11.80 -5.20 -2.76
CA THR A 135 -13.18 -4.75 -2.56
C THR A 135 -13.59 -4.94 -1.11
N VAL A 136 -14.78 -4.43 -0.73
CA VAL A 136 -15.31 -4.59 0.62
C VAL A 136 -15.61 -6.06 0.96
N GLU A 137 -15.95 -6.86 -0.05
CA GLU A 137 -16.21 -8.29 0.06
C GLU A 137 -14.92 -9.10 0.24
N THR A 138 -13.87 -8.71 -0.50
CA THR A 138 -12.63 -9.47 -0.63
C THR A 138 -11.56 -9.09 0.39
N MET A 139 -11.69 -7.95 1.09
CA MET A 139 -10.62 -7.43 1.97
C MET A 139 -10.21 -8.32 3.15
N PHE A 140 -11.01 -9.32 3.53
CA PHE A 140 -10.64 -10.31 4.55
C PHE A 140 -10.39 -11.70 3.95
N ALA A 141 -10.64 -11.88 2.65
CA ALA A 141 -10.43 -13.13 1.97
C ALA A 141 -8.93 -13.42 1.82
N ALA A 142 -8.57 -14.70 1.88
CA ALA A 142 -7.22 -15.17 1.63
C ALA A 142 -7.01 -15.32 0.11
N MET A 143 -7.06 -14.20 -0.63
CA MET A 143 -6.84 -14.19 -2.06
C MET A 143 -5.83 -13.12 -2.47
N PRO A 144 -5.07 -13.35 -3.56
CA PRO A 144 -4.26 -12.31 -4.17
C PRO A 144 -5.14 -11.15 -4.65
N CYS A 145 -4.85 -9.94 -4.16
CA CYS A 145 -5.48 -8.71 -4.64
C CYS A 145 -4.48 -7.55 -4.61
N ASP A 146 -4.72 -6.54 -5.44
CA ASP A 146 -3.98 -5.29 -5.37
C ASP A 146 -4.71 -4.33 -4.42
N ASN A 147 -4.02 -4.01 -3.33
CA ASN A 147 -4.49 -3.06 -2.34
C ASN A 147 -3.60 -1.82 -2.32
N SER A 148 -3.21 -1.29 -3.47
CA SER A 148 -2.45 -0.04 -3.58
C SER A 148 -3.37 1.16 -3.82
N PRO A 149 -2.86 2.41 -3.63
CA PRO A 149 -3.58 3.60 -4.05
C PRO A 149 -3.93 3.63 -5.54
N ALA A 150 -3.07 3.04 -6.37
CA ALA A 150 -3.34 2.91 -7.79
C ALA A 150 -4.57 2.02 -8.07
N ALA A 151 -4.68 0.89 -7.37
CA ALA A 151 -5.86 0.02 -7.45
C ALA A 151 -7.13 0.71 -6.95
N ARG A 152 -7.03 1.51 -5.87
CA ARG A 152 -8.16 2.35 -5.40
C ARG A 152 -8.64 3.36 -6.46
N ARG A 153 -7.72 3.85 -7.31
CA ARG A 153 -8.00 4.85 -8.34
C ARG A 153 -8.10 4.26 -9.76
N GLN A 154 -8.20 2.94 -9.90
CA GLN A 154 -8.09 2.26 -11.19
C GLN A 154 -9.09 2.74 -12.26
N ASP A 155 -10.21 3.33 -11.87
CA ASP A 155 -11.23 3.89 -12.76
C ASP A 155 -10.79 5.22 -13.41
N HIS A 156 -9.67 5.81 -12.98
CA HIS A 156 -9.12 7.03 -13.56
C HIS A 156 -8.61 6.75 -14.99
N LEU A 157 -9.09 7.51 -15.97
CA LEU A 157 -8.78 7.30 -17.40
C LEU A 157 -7.27 7.28 -17.68
N THR A 158 -6.50 8.18 -17.08
CA THR A 158 -5.03 8.21 -17.21
C THR A 158 -4.36 6.96 -16.63
N LEU A 159 -4.88 6.36 -15.56
CA LEU A 159 -4.36 5.10 -15.02
C LEU A 159 -4.72 3.91 -15.89
N ALA A 160 -5.90 3.91 -16.51
CA ALA A 160 -6.27 2.91 -17.51
C ALA A 160 -5.34 2.98 -18.73
N ALA A 161 -5.03 4.19 -19.22
CA ALA A 161 -4.05 4.39 -20.28
C ALA A 161 -2.64 3.93 -19.88
N ALA A 162 -2.19 4.28 -18.66
CA ALA A 162 -0.91 3.83 -18.14
C ALA A 162 -0.81 2.30 -18.04
N ALA A 163 -1.87 1.63 -17.56
CA ALA A 163 -1.92 0.18 -17.48
C ALA A 163 -1.82 -0.49 -18.86
N ARG A 164 -2.41 0.12 -19.91
CA ARG A 164 -2.30 -0.39 -21.29
C ARG A 164 -0.90 -0.20 -21.88
N LEU A 165 -0.23 0.91 -21.56
CA LEU A 165 1.06 1.28 -22.15
C LEU A 165 2.25 0.60 -21.45
N TRP A 166 2.23 0.51 -20.12
CA TRP A 166 3.35 -0.01 -19.32
C TRP A 166 3.01 -1.24 -18.46
N GLY A 167 1.72 -1.58 -18.35
CA GLY A 167 1.25 -2.58 -17.38
C GLY A 167 1.03 -2.01 -15.99
N ARG A 168 0.43 -2.82 -15.10
CA ARG A 168 0.24 -2.50 -13.67
C ARG A 168 1.52 -2.72 -12.87
N GLY A 169 2.56 -1.98 -13.25
CA GLY A 169 3.91 -2.02 -12.69
C GLY A 169 4.26 -0.79 -11.83
N PRO A 170 5.55 -0.52 -11.59
CA PRO A 170 5.99 0.56 -10.71
C PRO A 170 5.58 1.96 -11.19
N LEU A 171 5.65 2.23 -12.50
CA LEU A 171 5.20 3.51 -13.07
C LEU A 171 3.70 3.75 -12.81
N TRP A 172 2.86 2.74 -13.05
CA TRP A 172 1.43 2.80 -12.78
C TRP A 172 1.14 3.05 -11.28
N ARG A 173 1.92 2.47 -10.38
CA ARG A 173 1.80 2.70 -8.93
C ARG A 173 2.19 4.12 -8.52
N ALA A 174 3.22 4.69 -9.14
CA ALA A 174 3.60 6.08 -8.91
C ALA A 174 2.52 7.05 -9.40
N LEU A 175 2.00 6.84 -10.62
CA LEU A 175 0.87 7.61 -11.15
C LEU A 175 -0.37 7.47 -10.28
N GLY A 176 -0.59 6.29 -9.71
CA GLY A 176 -1.69 6.02 -8.80
C GLY A 176 -1.63 6.85 -7.51
N ARG A 177 -0.45 7.10 -6.96
CA ARG A 177 -0.30 8.03 -5.83
C ARG A 177 -0.63 9.46 -6.22
N LEU A 178 -0.32 9.85 -7.45
CA LEU A 178 -0.66 11.17 -7.96
C LEU A 178 -2.17 11.33 -8.16
N ALA A 179 -2.84 10.32 -8.74
CA ALA A 179 -4.31 10.27 -8.83
C ALA A 179 -4.98 10.34 -7.44
N ASP A 180 -4.32 9.75 -6.46
CA ASP A 180 -4.83 9.61 -5.11
C ASP A 180 -4.56 10.83 -4.21
N LEU A 181 -4.02 11.93 -4.77
CA LEU A 181 -4.04 13.24 -4.11
C LEU A 181 -5.44 13.86 -4.06
N ALA A 182 -6.37 13.41 -4.91
CA ALA A 182 -7.77 13.74 -4.78
C ALA A 182 -8.33 13.18 -3.46
N PRO A 183 -9.36 13.77 -2.84
CA PRO A 183 -9.96 13.26 -1.61
C PRO A 183 -10.34 11.78 -1.74
N PRO A 184 -10.01 10.93 -0.75
CA PRO A 184 -10.41 9.52 -0.76
C PRO A 184 -11.94 9.38 -0.64
N PRO A 185 -12.52 8.27 -1.11
CA PRO A 185 -13.92 7.97 -0.83
C PRO A 185 -14.15 7.83 0.69
N PRO A 186 -15.38 8.11 1.17
CA PRO A 186 -15.69 8.04 2.60
C PRO A 186 -15.52 6.61 3.15
N PRO A 187 -15.23 6.46 4.46
CA PRO A 187 -15.20 5.16 5.12
C PRO A 187 -16.60 4.51 5.13
N VAL A 188 -16.67 3.18 5.01
CA VAL A 188 -17.95 2.46 4.87
C VAL A 188 -18.09 1.37 5.94
N ARG A 189 -19.08 1.52 6.82
CA ARG A 189 -19.53 0.46 7.72
C ARG A 189 -20.34 -0.56 6.93
N LEU A 190 -20.03 -1.85 7.05
CA LEU A 190 -20.85 -2.90 6.46
C LEU A 190 -21.77 -3.47 7.55
N ALA A 191 -23.02 -3.79 7.17
CA ALA A 191 -23.96 -4.46 8.05
C ALA A 191 -23.38 -5.82 8.50
N CYS A 192 -23.41 -6.04 9.81
CA CYS A 192 -22.99 -7.22 10.58
C CYS A 192 -22.17 -8.29 9.83
N GLY A 193 -20.85 -8.15 9.92
CA GLY A 193 -19.89 -9.22 9.67
C GLY A 193 -18.49 -8.75 9.29
N ARG A 194 -18.34 -7.57 8.67
CA ARG A 194 -17.05 -7.08 8.14
C ARG A 194 -16.97 -5.55 8.18
N PRO A 195 -16.08 -4.91 8.95
CA PRO A 195 -15.88 -3.46 8.81
C PRO A 195 -14.75 -3.14 7.83
N SER A 196 -14.98 -2.16 6.95
CA SER A 196 -14.02 -1.69 5.96
C SER A 196 -13.72 -0.21 6.15
N CYS A 197 -12.44 0.15 6.26
CA CYS A 197 -12.00 1.53 6.17
C CYS A 197 -10.96 1.61 5.05
N ARG A 198 -10.89 2.73 4.33
CA ARG A 198 -9.87 2.93 3.29
C ARG A 198 -8.81 3.94 3.72
N PRO A 199 -7.57 3.51 3.97
CA PRO A 199 -6.46 4.43 4.17
C PRO A 199 -5.36 4.49 3.10
N THR A 200 -4.30 5.24 3.45
CA THR A 200 -3.22 5.80 2.64
C THR A 200 -2.29 4.81 1.97
N ARG A 201 -2.36 3.52 2.28
CA ARG A 201 -1.58 2.50 1.56
C ARG A 201 -2.44 1.48 0.86
N GLY A 202 -3.73 1.75 0.71
CA GLY A 202 -4.75 0.76 0.38
C GLY A 202 -5.80 0.66 1.48
N SER A 203 -6.88 -0.06 1.24
CA SER A 203 -7.90 -0.42 2.21
C SER A 203 -7.34 -1.14 3.45
N TYR A 204 -7.79 -0.74 4.64
CA TYR A 204 -7.39 -1.26 5.95
C TYR A 204 -8.66 -1.64 6.68
N ALA A 205 -8.83 -2.93 6.83
CA ALA A 205 -10.00 -3.50 7.44
C ALA A 205 -9.73 -3.71 8.92
N VAL A 206 -10.70 -3.37 9.77
CA VAL A 206 -10.73 -3.79 11.17
C VAL A 206 -12.05 -4.49 11.38
N ARG A 207 -12.06 -5.62 12.08
CA ARG A 207 -13.26 -6.30 12.57
C ARG A 207 -13.12 -6.43 14.07
N ALA A 208 -14.13 -6.00 14.81
CA ALA A 208 -14.18 -6.18 16.24
C ALA A 208 -15.59 -6.60 16.68
N ARG A 209 -15.67 -7.35 17.78
CA ARG A 209 -16.92 -7.64 18.49
C ARG A 209 -16.76 -7.18 19.92
N VAL A 210 -17.75 -6.45 20.41
CA VAL A 210 -17.81 -5.93 21.77
C VAL A 210 -18.92 -6.67 22.52
N GLU A 211 -18.64 -7.14 23.72
CA GLU A 211 -19.62 -7.67 24.66
C GLU A 211 -19.26 -7.18 26.06
N GLU A 212 -20.25 -6.77 26.84
CA GLU A 212 -20.05 -6.27 28.22
C GLU A 212 -19.02 -5.13 28.28
N ASP A 213 -19.08 -4.20 27.31
CA ASP A 213 -18.14 -3.07 27.14
C ASP A 213 -16.66 -3.50 26.98
N ARG A 214 -16.42 -4.72 26.49
CA ARG A 214 -15.08 -5.23 26.22
C ARG A 214 -14.95 -5.82 24.83
N VAL A 215 -13.81 -5.58 24.19
CA VAL A 215 -13.45 -6.21 22.92
C VAL A 215 -13.23 -7.71 23.15
N LYS A 216 -14.08 -8.57 22.57
CA LYS A 216 -13.96 -10.04 22.66
C LYS A 216 -13.24 -10.63 21.46
N THR A 217 -13.47 -10.07 20.27
CA THR A 217 -12.73 -10.45 19.07
C THR A 217 -12.19 -9.22 18.36
N PHE A 218 -11.00 -9.38 17.77
CA PHE A 218 -10.35 -8.34 17.01
C PHE A 218 -9.55 -8.96 15.85
N ALA A 219 -9.78 -8.48 14.65
CA ALA A 219 -9.01 -8.84 13.47
C ALA A 219 -8.75 -7.59 12.63
N ARG A 220 -7.59 -7.56 11.96
CA ARG A 220 -7.27 -6.49 11.01
C ARG A 220 -6.67 -7.08 9.75
N ARG A 221 -6.91 -6.41 8.62
CA ARG A 221 -6.20 -6.67 7.37
C ARG A 221 -5.67 -5.37 6.82
N THR A 222 -4.38 -5.34 6.57
CA THR A 222 -3.68 -4.14 6.11
C THR A 222 -3.29 -4.25 4.64
N PRO A 223 -2.91 -3.14 4.00
CA PRO A 223 -2.39 -3.21 2.65
C PRO A 223 -1.11 -4.05 2.55
N THR A 224 -0.25 -3.99 3.56
CA THR A 224 0.96 -4.82 3.60
C THR A 224 0.62 -6.30 3.67
N ASP A 225 -0.43 -6.70 4.41
CA ASP A 225 -0.84 -8.10 4.47
C ASP A 225 -1.23 -8.65 3.08
N HIS A 226 -1.87 -7.84 2.23
CA HIS A 226 -2.23 -8.20 0.85
C HIS A 226 -1.02 -8.15 -0.09
N LEU A 227 -0.18 -7.11 0.04
CA LEU A 227 1.05 -6.94 -0.73
C LEU A 227 1.93 -8.21 -0.65
N VAL A 228 2.03 -8.78 0.56
CA VAL A 228 2.91 -9.91 0.86
C VAL A 228 2.18 -11.24 1.05
N ALA A 229 0.92 -11.35 0.66
CA ALA A 229 0.22 -12.62 0.62
C ALA A 229 0.84 -13.55 -0.44
N PRO A 230 0.72 -14.88 -0.31
CA PRO A 230 1.12 -15.81 -1.37
C PRO A 230 0.45 -15.44 -2.70
N GLY A 231 1.24 -15.32 -3.77
CA GLY A 231 0.79 -14.85 -5.08
C GLY A 231 0.38 -13.37 -5.10
N GLY A 232 0.70 -12.60 -4.07
CA GLY A 232 0.39 -11.17 -3.94
C GLY A 232 1.28 -10.29 -4.83
N VAL A 233 1.08 -8.97 -4.72
CA VAL A 233 1.76 -7.98 -5.58
C VAL A 233 3.29 -8.08 -5.47
N LEU A 234 3.85 -8.24 -4.26
CA LEU A 234 5.30 -8.26 -4.08
C LEU A 234 5.95 -9.45 -4.80
N GLU A 235 5.40 -10.66 -4.61
CA GLU A 235 5.91 -11.88 -5.24
C GLU A 235 5.85 -11.78 -6.78
N ARG A 236 4.73 -11.32 -7.33
CA ARG A 236 4.54 -11.15 -8.78
C ARG A 236 5.45 -10.08 -9.39
N SER A 237 5.62 -8.96 -8.69
CA SER A 237 6.54 -7.91 -9.13
C SER A 237 7.99 -8.40 -9.10
N LEU A 238 8.40 -9.17 -8.08
CA LEU A 238 9.74 -9.73 -8.01
C LEU A 238 10.01 -10.80 -9.08
N ALA A 239 9.00 -11.62 -9.41
CA ALA A 239 9.11 -12.67 -10.42
C ALA A 239 9.40 -12.13 -11.84
N THR A 240 9.01 -10.88 -12.12
CA THR A 240 9.17 -10.22 -13.42
C THR A 240 10.35 -9.26 -13.48
N LEU A 241 11.23 -9.25 -12.47
CA LEU A 241 12.46 -8.44 -12.53
C LEU A 241 13.54 -9.07 -13.44
N PRO A 242 14.31 -8.26 -14.20
CA PRO A 242 15.46 -8.71 -15.01
C PRO A 242 16.54 -9.37 -14.18
N ALA A 243 17.44 -10.17 -14.76
CA ALA A 243 18.42 -10.95 -14.00
C ALA A 243 19.38 -10.14 -13.10
N ASP A 244 19.61 -8.84 -13.37
CA ASP A 244 20.44 -7.94 -12.54
C ASP A 244 19.69 -7.34 -11.31
N ARG A 245 18.72 -8.10 -10.79
CA ARG A 245 17.68 -7.73 -9.81
C ARG A 245 18.14 -6.86 -8.64
N GLY A 246 19.36 -7.05 -8.16
CA GLY A 246 19.86 -6.45 -6.91
C GLY A 246 19.70 -4.93 -6.85
N ARG A 247 19.93 -4.22 -7.96
CA ARG A 247 19.83 -2.74 -7.99
C ARG A 247 18.40 -2.21 -8.02
N LEU A 248 17.47 -2.97 -8.58
CA LEU A 248 16.07 -2.54 -8.73
C LEU A 248 15.20 -2.89 -7.52
N VAL A 249 15.60 -3.87 -6.72
CA VAL A 249 14.84 -4.34 -5.55
C VAL A 249 14.59 -3.22 -4.52
N PRO A 250 15.58 -2.43 -4.08
CA PRO A 250 15.32 -1.33 -3.14
C PRO A 250 14.33 -0.30 -3.69
N ILE A 251 14.44 0.02 -4.98
CA ILE A 251 13.55 0.96 -5.67
C ILE A 251 12.12 0.40 -5.74
N LEU A 252 11.98 -0.88 -6.12
CA LEU A 252 10.70 -1.56 -6.16
C LEU A 252 10.04 -1.59 -4.77
N LEU A 253 10.79 -1.93 -3.73
CA LEU A 253 10.29 -1.95 -2.35
C LEU A 253 9.83 -0.57 -1.90
N ALA A 254 10.56 0.50 -2.25
CA ALA A 254 10.15 1.87 -1.93
C ALA A 254 8.88 2.31 -2.68
N LEU A 255 8.62 1.77 -3.87
CA LEU A 255 7.40 2.06 -4.65
C LEU A 255 6.19 1.27 -4.13
N LEU A 256 6.40 -0.01 -3.79
CA LEU A 256 5.40 -0.90 -3.20
C LEU A 256 5.07 -0.53 -1.75
N ASP A 257 6.05 0.05 -1.04
CA ASP A 257 5.89 0.74 0.24
C ASP A 257 5.25 -0.13 1.35
N PRO A 258 5.86 -1.28 1.70
CA PRO A 258 5.44 -2.06 2.85
C PRO A 258 5.55 -1.24 4.14
N CYS A 259 4.62 -1.46 5.07
CA CYS A 259 4.56 -0.77 6.36
C CYS A 259 5.47 -1.39 7.43
N VAL A 260 6.29 -2.35 7.03
CA VAL A 260 7.16 -3.13 7.91
C VAL A 260 8.57 -3.09 7.34
N PRO A 261 9.61 -3.09 8.18
CA PRO A 261 10.99 -3.15 7.70
C PRO A 261 11.20 -4.35 6.78
N VAL A 262 11.91 -4.13 5.67
CA VAL A 262 12.32 -5.18 4.74
C VAL A 262 13.83 -5.22 4.68
N THR A 263 14.42 -6.34 5.09
CA THR A 263 15.85 -6.61 4.93
C THR A 263 16.06 -7.34 3.61
N VAL A 264 17.05 -6.94 2.82
CA VAL A 264 17.45 -7.63 1.58
C VAL A 264 18.75 -8.36 1.85
N GLU A 265 18.77 -9.66 1.60
CA GLU A 265 19.93 -10.53 1.73
C GLU A 265 20.29 -11.07 0.34
N GLU A 266 21.52 -10.84 -0.11
CA GLU A 266 22.06 -11.51 -1.29
C GLU A 266 22.73 -12.81 -0.86
N ALA A 267 22.35 -13.93 -1.48
CA ALA A 267 23.05 -15.19 -1.29
C ALA A 267 24.47 -15.03 -1.84
N ALA A 268 25.48 -15.13 -0.98
CA ALA A 268 26.87 -15.13 -1.39
C ALA A 268 27.08 -16.21 -2.45
N HIS A 269 27.70 -15.85 -3.58
CA HIS A 269 28.16 -16.80 -4.58
C HIS A 269 29.14 -17.76 -3.89
N ALA A 270 28.76 -19.03 -3.77
CA ALA A 270 29.66 -20.12 -3.40
C ALA A 270 30.39 -20.63 -4.64
#